data_AF-A0A6A1TNF5-F1
#
_entry.id   AF-A0A6A1TNF5-F1
#
_cell.length_a   1.000
_cell.length_b   1.000
_cell.length_c   1.000
_cell.angle_alpha   90.00
_cell.angle_beta   90.00
_cell.angle_gamma   90.00
#
_symmetry.space_group_name_H-M   'P 1'
#
loop_
_entity.id
_entity.type
_entity.pdbx_description
1 polymer ?
#
loop_
_entity_poly.entity_id
_entity_poly.type
_entity_poly.pdbx_seq_one_letter_code
_entity_poly.pdbx_strand_id
1 'polypeptide(L)'
;MKHALLAAALLAASPVALVAPSPAAAQSPQLEQACISVAKNFLLVPSLKTGIVQSFPELDPPGARLTYSTREDPKPTDFSSEIECEFDKGQQPFRLQRFCISDTCYGPNEQDQDRRRRYLEVRALMDRQK
;
A
#
# COMPACT_ATOMS: atom_id res chain seq x y z
N MET A 1 -25.87 -35.33 -61.59
CA MET A 1 -26.52 -34.62 -60.47
C MET A 1 -26.66 -35.61 -59.33
N LYS A 2 -25.83 -35.48 -58.27
CA LYS A 2 -25.81 -36.37 -57.11
C LYS A 2 -25.85 -35.51 -55.85
N HIS A 3 -26.89 -35.70 -55.05
CA HIS A 3 -27.03 -35.14 -53.70
C HIS A 3 -26.10 -35.88 -52.74
N ALA A 4 -25.47 -35.15 -51.82
CA ALA A 4 -24.95 -35.71 -50.58
C ALA A 4 -25.12 -34.67 -49.46
N LEU A 5 -26.01 -35.00 -48.55
CA LEU A 5 -26.20 -34.44 -47.21
C LEU A 5 -24.93 -34.63 -46.38
N LEU A 6 -24.80 -33.85 -45.28
CA LEU A 6 -24.08 -34.11 -44.00
C LEU A 6 -23.65 -32.74 -43.42
N ALA A 7 -23.71 -32.41 -42.13
CA ALA A 7 -24.35 -32.93 -40.93
C ALA A 7 -24.24 -31.79 -39.90
N ALA A 8 -25.33 -31.46 -39.19
CA ALA A 8 -25.31 -30.44 -38.15
C ALA A 8 -24.64 -31.01 -36.87
N ALA A 9 -23.48 -30.47 -36.50
CA ALA A 9 -22.82 -30.79 -35.24
C ALA A 9 -23.39 -29.90 -34.11
N LEU A 10 -24.17 -30.50 -33.23
CA LEU A 10 -24.62 -29.91 -31.97
C LEU A 10 -23.42 -29.84 -31.01
N LEU A 11 -22.85 -28.65 -30.83
CA LEU A 11 -21.88 -28.37 -29.77
C LEU A 11 -22.65 -28.24 -28.45
N ALA A 12 -22.53 -29.26 -27.60
CA ALA A 12 -22.97 -29.21 -26.21
C ALA A 12 -22.13 -28.16 -25.45
N ALA A 13 -22.74 -27.03 -25.13
CA ALA A 13 -22.15 -26.00 -24.29
C ALA A 13 -22.21 -26.44 -22.83
N SER A 14 -21.10 -26.93 -22.29
CA SER A 14 -20.91 -27.11 -20.85
C SER A 14 -20.68 -25.73 -20.21
N PRO A 15 -21.45 -25.32 -19.19
CA PRO A 15 -21.21 -24.06 -18.50
C PRO A 15 -19.96 -24.22 -17.62
N VAL A 16 -18.84 -23.69 -18.10
CA VAL A 16 -17.66 -23.45 -17.26
C VAL A 16 -18.04 -22.37 -16.26
N ALA A 17 -18.24 -22.75 -15.01
CA ALA A 17 -18.41 -21.81 -13.91
C ALA A 17 -17.12 -20.99 -13.76
N LEU A 18 -17.17 -19.75 -14.25
CA LEU A 18 -16.12 -18.75 -14.05
C LEU A 18 -16.10 -18.38 -12.56
N VAL A 19 -15.24 -19.03 -11.79
CA VAL A 19 -14.89 -18.53 -10.45
C VAL A 19 -14.11 -17.24 -10.68
N ALA A 20 -14.78 -16.10 -10.55
CA ALA A 20 -14.12 -14.81 -10.60
C ALA A 20 -13.08 -14.75 -9.46
N PRO A 21 -11.81 -14.39 -9.74
CA PRO A 21 -10.83 -14.22 -8.69
C PRO A 21 -11.34 -13.12 -7.76
N SER A 22 -11.66 -13.49 -6.52
CA SER A 22 -11.91 -12.49 -5.48
C SER A 22 -10.60 -11.75 -5.26
N PRO A 23 -10.57 -10.40 -5.31
CA PRO A 23 -9.36 -9.67 -5.01
C PRO A 23 -8.92 -10.06 -3.61
N ALA A 24 -7.66 -10.49 -3.47
CA ALA A 24 -7.11 -10.84 -2.17
C ALA A 24 -7.27 -9.63 -1.24
N ALA A 25 -8.00 -9.80 -0.14
CA ALA A 25 -8.26 -8.77 0.86
C ALA A 25 -7.02 -8.32 1.65
N ALA A 26 -5.82 -8.83 1.28
CA ALA A 26 -4.55 -8.50 1.91
C ALA A 26 -4.03 -7.11 1.52
N GLN A 27 -4.53 -6.49 0.44
CA GLN A 27 -4.11 -5.13 0.05
C GLN A 27 -5.21 -4.11 0.33
N SER A 28 -4.85 -3.06 1.08
CA SER A 28 -5.65 -1.88 1.36
C SER A 28 -5.01 -0.65 0.70
N PRO A 29 -5.44 -0.28 -0.51
CA PRO A 29 -4.88 0.86 -1.24
C PRO A 29 -4.93 2.17 -0.44
N GLN A 30 -5.95 2.34 0.40
CA GLN A 30 -6.09 3.53 1.23
C GLN A 30 -5.03 3.57 2.35
N LEU A 31 -4.70 2.42 2.95
CA LEU A 31 -3.67 2.30 3.98
C LEU A 31 -2.27 2.52 3.40
N GLU A 32 -2.03 1.98 2.21
CA GLU A 32 -0.81 2.21 1.42
C GLU A 32 -0.63 3.69 1.11
N GLN A 33 -1.69 4.33 0.60
CA GLN A 33 -1.66 5.75 0.28
C GLN A 33 -1.44 6.63 1.52
N ALA A 34 -1.98 6.24 2.67
CA ALA A 34 -1.71 6.91 3.93
C ALA A 34 -0.23 6.81 4.33
N CYS A 35 0.40 5.64 4.21
CA CYS A 35 1.83 5.49 4.50
C CYS A 35 2.72 6.24 3.49
N ILE A 36 2.33 6.31 2.21
CA ILE A 36 2.99 7.17 1.22
C ILE A 36 2.90 8.66 1.64
N SER A 37 1.75 9.10 2.15
CA SER A 37 1.60 10.47 2.68
C SER A 37 2.49 10.73 3.89
N VAL A 38 2.61 9.77 4.82
CA VAL A 38 3.54 9.83 5.95
C VAL A 38 4.97 10.02 5.45
N ALA A 39 5.40 9.21 4.47
CA ALA A 39 6.73 9.28 3.88
C ALA A 39 7.00 10.63 3.21
N LYS A 40 6.06 11.14 2.39
CA LYS A 40 6.19 12.45 1.73
C LYS A 40 6.33 13.60 2.73
N ASN A 41 5.49 13.60 3.76
CA ASN A 41 5.50 14.61 4.81
C ASN A 41 6.80 14.57 5.62
N PHE A 42 7.29 13.38 5.95
CA PHE A 42 8.54 13.24 6.70
C PHE A 42 9.77 13.65 5.87
N LEU A 43 9.84 13.20 4.61
CA LEU A 43 10.95 13.47 3.71
C LEU A 43 10.90 14.87 3.09
N LEU A 44 9.81 15.63 3.32
CA LEU A 44 9.58 16.96 2.78
C LEU A 44 9.63 17.01 1.23
N VAL A 45 9.05 15.99 0.59
CA VAL A 45 9.02 15.87 -0.88
C VAL A 45 7.59 15.94 -1.43
N PRO A 46 7.37 16.62 -2.58
CA PRO A 46 6.04 16.72 -3.18
C PRO A 46 5.57 15.39 -3.79
N SER A 47 6.52 14.57 -4.24
CA SER A 47 6.27 13.25 -4.81
C SER A 47 7.32 12.27 -4.31
N LEU A 48 6.94 10.99 -4.24
CA LEU A 48 7.81 9.91 -3.80
C LEU A 48 7.69 8.77 -4.80
N LYS A 49 8.83 8.26 -5.27
CA LYS A 49 8.87 7.07 -6.11
C LYS A 49 8.88 5.85 -5.20
N THR A 50 7.90 4.98 -5.35
CA THR A 50 7.74 3.76 -4.54
C THR A 50 8.10 2.52 -5.34
N GLY A 51 8.73 1.55 -4.69
CA GLY A 51 8.98 0.22 -5.23
C GLY A 51 7.87 -0.72 -4.81
N ILE A 52 8.24 -1.80 -4.11
CA ILE A 52 7.29 -2.73 -3.48
C ILE A 52 6.48 -1.98 -2.42
N VAL A 53 5.16 -2.12 -2.46
CA VAL A 53 4.21 -1.60 -1.48
C VAL A 53 3.36 -2.76 -0.99
N GLN A 54 3.22 -2.89 0.33
CA GLN A 54 2.45 -3.95 0.98
C GLN A 54 1.64 -3.32 2.12
N SER A 55 0.43 -3.79 2.31
CA SER A 55 -0.42 -3.40 3.43
C SER A 55 -0.91 -4.62 4.19
N PHE A 56 -1.29 -4.39 5.44
CA PHE A 56 -1.69 -5.42 6.39
C PHE A 56 -2.87 -4.88 7.22
N PRO A 57 -4.04 -4.65 6.60
CA PRO A 57 -5.22 -4.10 7.28
C PRO A 57 -5.77 -5.00 8.40
N GLU A 58 -5.42 -6.27 8.42
CA GLU A 58 -5.83 -7.29 9.38
C GLU A 58 -5.00 -7.32 10.67
N LEU A 59 -3.84 -6.65 10.69
CA LEU A 59 -2.99 -6.59 11.89
C LEU A 59 -3.51 -5.56 12.90
N ASP A 60 -3.06 -5.70 14.14
CA ASP A 60 -3.32 -4.76 15.23
C ASP A 60 -1.98 -4.33 15.88
N PRO A 61 -1.48 -3.12 15.59
CA PRO A 61 -2.08 -2.10 14.73
C PRO A 61 -1.99 -2.44 13.23
N PRO A 62 -2.96 -2.01 12.41
CA PRO A 62 -2.90 -2.16 10.97
C PRO A 62 -1.84 -1.25 10.38
N GLY A 63 -1.16 -1.71 9.33
CA GLY A 63 -0.03 -0.99 8.78
C GLY A 63 0.23 -1.20 7.30
N ALA A 64 1.17 -0.43 6.78
CA ALA A 64 1.70 -0.60 5.45
C ALA A 64 3.20 -0.40 5.46
N ARG A 65 3.87 -1.08 4.54
CA ARG A 65 5.32 -1.03 4.36
C ARG A 65 5.65 -0.88 2.90
N LEU A 66 6.59 0.01 2.60
CA LEU A 66 7.02 0.25 1.23
C LEU A 66 8.50 0.54 1.13
N THR A 67 9.05 0.19 -0.03
CA THR A 67 10.37 0.67 -0.46
C THR A 67 10.21 1.96 -1.26
N TYR A 68 11.18 2.86 -1.16
CA TYR A 68 11.15 4.13 -1.88
C TYR A 68 12.54 4.56 -2.37
N SER A 69 12.53 5.48 -3.32
CA SER A 69 13.72 6.21 -3.77
C SER A 69 13.44 7.70 -3.79
N THR A 70 14.44 8.50 -3.44
CA THR A 70 14.42 9.96 -3.53
C THR A 70 15.10 10.47 -4.80
N ARG A 71 15.60 9.57 -5.65
CA ARG A 71 16.17 9.93 -6.96
C ARG A 71 15.06 10.33 -7.93
N GLU A 72 15.39 11.25 -8.83
CA GLU A 72 14.45 11.74 -9.85
C GLU A 72 14.05 10.64 -10.85
N ASP A 73 15.03 9.84 -11.30
CA ASP A 73 14.87 8.71 -12.21
C ASP A 73 15.51 7.43 -11.61
N PRO A 74 14.82 6.75 -10.67
CA PRO A 74 15.38 5.61 -9.96
C PRO A 74 15.41 4.36 -10.84
N LYS A 75 16.53 3.66 -10.83
CA LYS A 75 16.63 2.29 -11.38
C LYS A 75 15.95 1.30 -10.43
N PRO A 76 15.60 0.08 -10.89
CA PRO A 76 15.03 -0.95 -10.01
C PRO A 76 15.87 -1.25 -8.75
N THR A 77 17.18 -1.07 -8.80
CA THR A 77 18.10 -1.25 -7.67
C THR A 77 18.17 -0.05 -6.72
N ASP A 78 17.53 1.07 -7.03
CA ASP A 78 17.60 2.31 -6.26
C ASP A 78 16.50 2.41 -5.18
N PHE A 79 15.64 1.40 -5.04
CA PHE A 79 14.58 1.30 -4.03
C PHE A 79 15.08 0.57 -2.76
N SER A 80 16.19 1.06 -2.19
CA SER A 80 16.83 0.45 -1.02
C SER A 80 16.33 1.02 0.31
N SER A 81 15.65 2.17 0.30
CA SER A 81 15.10 2.77 1.51
C SER A 81 13.71 2.19 1.79
N GLU A 82 13.42 1.92 3.06
CA GLU A 82 12.15 1.36 3.49
C GLU A 82 11.47 2.30 4.50
N ILE A 83 10.15 2.37 4.42
CA ILE A 83 9.31 2.94 5.46
C ILE A 83 8.18 1.98 5.81
N GLU A 84 7.91 1.87 7.11
CA GLU A 84 6.78 1.15 7.69
C GLU A 84 5.93 2.13 8.50
N CYS A 85 4.61 2.06 8.35
CA CYS A 85 3.67 2.91 9.05
C CYS A 85 2.59 2.06 9.74
N GLU A 86 2.25 2.43 10.97
CA GLU A 86 1.17 1.83 11.75
C GLU A 86 0.09 2.87 12.06
N PHE A 87 -1.16 2.45 11.95
CA PHE A 87 -2.32 3.30 12.17
C PHE A 87 -3.21 2.76 13.28
N ASP A 88 -4.15 3.56 13.75
CA ASP A 88 -5.11 3.17 14.79
C ASP A 88 -6.16 2.18 14.31
N LYS A 89 -6.44 2.15 13.00
CA LYS A 89 -7.42 1.28 12.36
C LYS A 89 -7.17 1.15 10.87
N GLY A 90 -7.70 0.09 10.26
CA GLY A 90 -7.52 -0.23 8.84
C GLY A 90 -8.43 0.55 7.90
N GLN A 91 -9.18 1.53 8.41
CA GLN A 91 -10.14 2.33 7.64
C GLN A 91 -10.05 3.81 8.04
N GLN A 92 -10.41 4.71 7.12
CA GLN A 92 -10.36 6.14 7.35
C GLN A 92 -11.26 6.63 8.52
N PRO A 93 -10.96 7.79 9.12
CA PRO A 93 -9.70 8.54 9.01
C PRO A 93 -8.54 7.78 9.67
N PHE A 94 -7.40 7.72 9.00
CA PHE A 94 -6.20 7.03 9.52
C PHE A 94 -5.44 7.93 10.49
N ARG A 95 -5.28 7.50 11.74
CA ARG A 95 -4.43 8.20 12.71
C ARG A 95 -3.10 7.47 12.85
N LEU A 96 -2.01 8.17 12.58
CA LEU A 96 -0.66 7.63 12.67
C LEU A 96 -0.28 7.30 14.13
N GLN A 97 0.01 6.02 14.40
CA GLN A 97 0.50 5.56 15.70
C GLN A 97 2.02 5.58 15.76
N ARG A 98 2.67 5.06 14.72
CA ARG A 98 4.12 4.91 14.63
C ARG A 98 4.53 4.86 13.16
N PHE A 99 5.76 5.25 12.85
CA PHE A 99 6.40 4.87 11.61
C PHE A 99 7.90 4.63 11.83
N CYS A 100 8.50 3.79 11.01
CA CYS A 100 9.93 3.55 11.00
C CYS A 100 10.50 3.78 9.61
N ILE A 101 11.64 4.45 9.53
CA ILE A 101 12.44 4.54 8.30
C ILE A 101 13.68 3.70 8.53
N SER A 102 13.80 2.61 7.78
CA SER A 102 14.82 1.58 8.01
C SER A 102 14.78 1.10 9.47
N ASP A 103 15.84 1.33 10.24
CA ASP A 103 15.97 0.90 11.64
C ASP A 103 15.51 1.95 12.67
N THR A 104 15.10 3.14 12.20
CA THR A 104 14.79 4.27 13.08
C THR A 104 13.29 4.50 13.14
N CYS A 105 12.72 4.32 14.33
CA CYS A 105 11.30 4.51 14.59
C CYS A 105 10.97 5.86 15.22
N TYR A 106 9.73 6.29 14.98
CA TYR A 106 9.15 7.56 15.39
C TYR A 106 7.75 7.29 15.94
N GLY A 107 7.50 7.71 17.17
CA GLY A 107 6.24 7.47 17.86
C GLY A 107 6.02 8.41 19.05
N PRO A 108 4.87 8.29 19.73
CA PRO A 108 4.51 9.17 20.83
C PRO A 108 5.41 8.98 22.07
N ASN A 109 6.00 7.79 22.22
CA ASN A 109 6.78 7.37 23.39
C ASN A 109 8.30 7.41 23.15
N GLU A 110 8.77 8.08 22.09
CA GLU A 110 10.21 8.24 21.83
C GLU A 110 10.89 9.03 22.96
N GLN A 111 12.00 8.51 23.47
CA GLN A 111 12.82 9.19 24.48
C GLN A 111 13.61 10.35 23.86
N ASP A 112 14.03 10.17 22.61
CA ASP A 112 14.66 11.21 21.81
C ASP A 112 13.63 12.30 21.47
N GLN A 113 13.87 13.51 21.98
CA GLN A 113 12.95 14.65 21.82
C GLN A 113 12.77 15.04 20.36
N ASP A 114 13.82 14.92 19.54
CA ASP A 114 13.77 15.28 18.12
C ASP A 114 12.94 14.25 17.35
N ARG A 115 13.13 12.95 17.58
CA ARG A 115 12.29 11.90 16.99
C ARG A 115 10.84 12.05 17.39
N ARG A 116 10.57 12.30 18.68
CA ARG A 116 9.21 12.58 19.16
C ARG A 116 8.62 13.81 18.47
N ARG A 117 9.41 14.87 18.30
CA ARG A 117 8.98 16.09 17.61
C ARG A 117 8.65 15.82 16.15
N ARG A 118 9.49 15.09 15.41
CA ARG A 118 9.23 14.72 14.02
C ARG A 118 7.97 13.87 13.86
N TYR A 119 7.74 12.93 14.77
CA TYR A 119 6.49 12.17 14.82
C TYR A 119 5.27 13.10 14.94
N LEU A 120 5.30 14.03 15.90
CA LEU A 120 4.19 14.97 16.14
C LEU A 120 3.93 15.88 14.94
N GLU A 121 4.98 16.32 14.23
CA GLU A 121 4.86 17.12 13.00
C GLU A 121 4.14 16.34 11.90
N VAL A 122 4.57 15.10 11.63
CA VAL A 122 3.94 14.25 10.60
C VAL A 122 2.51 13.88 10.98
N ARG A 123 2.27 13.50 12.23
CA ARG A 123 0.92 13.20 12.73
C ARG A 123 -0.02 14.40 12.58
N ALA A 124 0.44 15.60 12.92
CA ALA A 124 -0.37 16.81 12.77
C ALA A 124 -0.70 17.12 11.31
N LEU A 125 0.17 16.77 10.36
CA LEU A 125 -0.11 16.88 8.92
C LEU A 125 -1.14 15.83 8.47
N MET A 126 -1.01 14.59 8.92
CA MET A 126 -1.98 13.52 8.63
C MET A 126 -3.38 13.85 9.17
N ASP A 127 -3.47 14.34 10.42
CA ASP A 127 -4.75 14.71 11.06
C ASP A 127 -5.49 15.87 10.34
N ARG A 128 -4.78 16.66 9.51
CA ARG A 128 -5.38 17.73 8.67
C ARG A 128 -5.93 17.21 7.34
N GLN A 129 -5.45 16.06 6.86
CA GLN A 129 -5.93 15.41 5.65
C GLN A 129 -7.24 14.65 5.98
N LYS A 130 -8.31 15.42 6.18
CA LYS A 130 -9.67 14.89 6.38
C LYS A 130 -10.32 14.53 5.04
#